data_AF-A0A3P6TQ02-F1
#
_entry.id   AF-A0A3P6TQ02-F1
#
_cell.length_a   1.000
_cell.length_b   1.000
_cell.length_c   1.000
_cell.angle_alpha   90.00
_cell.angle_beta   90.00
_cell.angle_gamma   90.00
#
_symmetry.space_group_name_H-M   'P 1'
#
loop_
_entity.id
_entity.type
_entity.pdbx_description
1 polymer ?
#
loop_
_entity_poly.entity_id
_entity_poly.type
_entity_poly.pdbx_seq_one_letter_code
_entity_poly.pdbx_strand_id
1 'polypeptide(L)'
;MYRRCTAAYSTSSVEYFCDICLPYKIVVHLQLHQEFLSDQQKIRTELLTQFKDELDTTRAELEDKYRESLKMEIAKLTEKHKRELAATKKKQWCWQCESEAIYHCCWNTAYCSVECQQGHWATHKKFCRRKKGQQQAQSSQNNSQQNTQQQ
;
A
#
# COMPACT_ATOMS: atom_id res chain seq x y z
N MET A 1 -37.75 72.08 -16.98
CA MET A 1 -36.84 72.94 -17.77
C MET A 1 -35.58 72.15 -18.11
N TYR A 2 -35.52 71.52 -19.27
CA TYR A 2 -34.31 70.87 -19.79
C TYR A 2 -33.34 71.98 -20.26
N ARG A 3 -32.24 72.21 -19.54
CA ARG A 3 -31.19 73.13 -20.02
C ARG A 3 -30.36 72.40 -21.08
N ARG A 4 -30.52 72.81 -22.34
CA ARG A 4 -29.70 72.39 -23.49
C ARG A 4 -28.22 72.65 -23.21
N CYS A 5 -27.36 71.65 -23.40
CA CYS A 5 -25.92 71.87 -23.57
C CYS A 5 -25.71 72.71 -24.82
N THR A 6 -25.27 73.96 -24.66
CA THR A 6 -24.90 74.83 -25.79
C THR A 6 -23.53 74.43 -26.31
N ALA A 7 -23.48 73.98 -27.56
CA ALA A 7 -22.22 73.83 -28.29
C ALA A 7 -21.76 75.21 -28.77
N ALA A 8 -20.61 75.67 -28.30
CA ALA A 8 -19.89 76.78 -28.88
C ALA A 8 -18.78 76.22 -29.77
N TYR A 9 -18.86 76.48 -31.07
CA TYR A 9 -17.82 76.14 -32.03
C TYR A 9 -16.78 77.27 -32.03
N SER A 10 -15.58 77.00 -31.50
CA SER A 10 -14.39 77.80 -31.81
C SER A 10 -13.27 76.90 -32.33
N THR A 11 -12.69 77.33 -33.44
CA THR A 11 -11.64 76.66 -34.21
C THR A 11 -10.34 76.55 -33.40
N SER A 12 -10.04 75.36 -32.84
CA SER A 12 -8.70 74.72 -32.84
C SER A 12 -8.49 73.60 -31.80
N SER A 13 -9.40 73.37 -30.84
CA SER A 13 -9.46 72.13 -30.06
C SER A 13 -10.77 72.10 -29.29
N VAL A 14 -11.65 71.17 -29.63
CA VAL A 14 -12.97 71.02 -29.00
C VAL A 14 -12.81 70.17 -27.74
N GLU A 15 -12.43 70.80 -26.63
CA GLU A 15 -12.69 70.22 -25.31
C GLU A 15 -14.01 70.78 -24.77
N TYR A 16 -15.07 69.98 -24.92
CA TYR A 16 -16.40 70.27 -24.39
C TYR A 16 -16.44 69.98 -22.90
N PHE A 17 -16.30 71.03 -22.09
CA PHE A 17 -16.45 70.93 -20.65
C PHE A 17 -17.62 71.77 -20.16
N CYS A 18 -18.73 71.08 -19.89
CA CYS A 18 -19.82 71.59 -19.06
C CYS A 18 -19.47 71.25 -17.61
N ASP A 19 -19.44 72.26 -16.72
CA ASP A 19 -19.14 72.11 -15.28
C ASP A 19 -20.04 71.09 -14.55
N ILE A 20 -21.20 70.75 -15.13
CA ILE A 20 -22.13 69.73 -14.62
C ILE A 20 -21.83 68.34 -15.21
N CYS A 21 -21.36 68.24 -16.45
CA CYS A 21 -21.12 66.97 -17.14
C CYS A 21 -19.73 66.37 -16.85
N LEU A 22 -18.75 67.22 -16.53
CA LEU A 22 -17.38 66.84 -16.14
C LEU A 22 -17.37 65.95 -14.88
N PRO A 23 -17.99 66.37 -13.76
CA PRO A 23 -18.07 65.54 -12.56
C PRO A 23 -18.78 64.22 -12.81
N TYR A 24 -19.86 64.24 -13.60
CA TYR A 24 -20.61 63.02 -13.95
C TYR A 24 -19.76 62.02 -14.76
N LYS A 25 -19.01 62.48 -15.77
CA LYS A 25 -18.09 61.62 -16.54
C LYS A 25 -16.98 61.03 -15.67
N ILE A 26 -16.41 61.81 -14.75
CA ILE A 26 -15.36 61.35 -13.83
C ILE A 26 -15.91 60.26 -12.88
N VAL A 27 -17.10 60.48 -12.31
CA VAL A 27 -17.74 59.52 -11.40
C VAL A 27 -18.07 58.20 -12.13
N VAL A 28 -18.65 58.28 -13.34
CA VAL A 28 -18.96 57.08 -14.14
C VAL A 28 -17.69 56.32 -14.53
N HIS A 29 -16.63 57.02 -14.95
CA HIS A 29 -15.36 56.38 -15.29
C HIS A 29 -14.71 55.69 -14.07
N LEU A 30 -14.71 56.36 -12.91
CA LEU A 30 -14.18 55.78 -11.68
C LEU A 30 -14.95 54.55 -11.23
N GLN A 31 -16.29 54.57 -11.35
CA GLN A 31 -17.14 53.43 -11.03
C GLN A 31 -16.86 52.25 -11.95
N LEU A 32 -16.81 52.48 -13.28
CA LEU A 32 -16.45 51.44 -14.25
C LEU A 32 -15.05 50.87 -14.01
N HIS A 33 -14.08 51.71 -13.64
CA HIS A 33 -12.74 51.26 -13.30
C HIS A 33 -12.73 50.38 -12.04
N GLN A 34 -13.50 50.74 -11.01
CA GLN A 34 -13.65 49.94 -9.80
C GLN A 34 -14.31 48.59 -10.09
N GLU A 35 -15.36 48.57 -10.93
CA GLU A 35 -16.03 47.35 -11.39
C GLU A 35 -15.05 46.44 -12.14
N PHE A 36 -14.28 46.99 -13.08
CA PHE A 36 -13.26 46.25 -13.83
C PHE A 36 -12.20 45.60 -12.92
N LEU A 37 -11.68 46.34 -11.93
CA LEU A 37 -10.69 45.80 -10.98
C LEU A 37 -11.29 44.71 -10.09
N SER A 38 -12.53 44.91 -9.62
CA SER A 38 -13.28 43.90 -8.88
C SER A 38 -13.45 42.63 -9.71
N ASP A 39 -13.86 42.74 -10.97
CA ASP A 39 -14.12 41.59 -11.83
C ASP A 39 -12.82 40.88 -12.22
N GLN A 40 -11.74 41.61 -12.44
CA GLN A 40 -10.41 41.00 -12.62
C GLN A 40 -9.99 40.19 -11.39
N GLN A 41 -10.21 40.73 -10.19
CA GLN A 41 -9.89 40.03 -8.95
C GLN A 41 -10.76 38.79 -8.76
N LYS A 42 -12.07 38.86 -9.06
CA LYS A 42 -12.98 37.71 -9.00
C LYS A 42 -12.53 36.60 -9.95
N ILE A 43 -12.31 36.91 -11.23
CA ILE A 43 -11.85 35.94 -12.23
C ILE A 43 -10.55 35.27 -11.79
N ARG A 44 -9.61 36.06 -11.25
CA ARG A 44 -8.34 35.53 -10.72
C ARG A 44 -8.58 34.54 -9.58
N THR A 45 -9.41 34.91 -8.60
CA THR A 45 -9.71 34.06 -7.44
C THR A 45 -10.47 32.79 -7.85
N GLU A 46 -11.45 32.91 -8.75
CA GLU A 46 -12.21 31.77 -9.28
C GLU A 46 -11.29 30.78 -9.98
N LEU A 47 -10.42 31.25 -10.87
CA LEU A 47 -9.47 30.41 -11.59
C LEU A 47 -8.51 29.68 -10.65
N LEU A 48 -7.95 30.39 -9.65
CA LEU A 48 -7.07 29.78 -8.66
C LEU A 48 -7.78 28.74 -7.79
N THR A 49 -9.05 28.97 -7.49
CA THR A 49 -9.87 28.02 -6.72
C THR A 49 -10.15 26.77 -7.55
N GLN A 50 -10.54 26.92 -8.81
CA GLN A 50 -10.75 25.79 -9.74
C GLN A 50 -9.48 24.93 -9.87
N PHE A 51 -8.33 25.54 -10.12
CA PHE A 51 -7.07 24.78 -10.20
C PHE A 51 -6.73 24.06 -8.89
N LYS A 52 -6.99 24.70 -7.75
CA LYS A 52 -6.77 24.07 -6.45
C LYS A 52 -7.69 22.85 -6.26
N ASP A 53 -8.97 23.00 -6.56
CA ASP A 53 -9.96 21.93 -6.41
C ASP A 53 -9.65 20.74 -7.34
N GLU A 54 -9.20 21.00 -8.58
CA GLU A 54 -8.74 19.97 -9.51
C GLU A 54 -7.50 19.23 -9.00
N LEU A 55 -6.52 19.94 -8.44
CA LEU A 55 -5.33 19.34 -7.84
C LEU A 55 -5.68 18.48 -6.63
N ASP A 56 -6.53 18.99 -5.74
CA ASP A 56 -6.96 18.29 -4.53
C ASP A 56 -7.77 17.03 -4.89
N THR A 57 -8.64 17.11 -5.91
CA THR A 57 -9.38 15.96 -6.44
C THR A 57 -8.45 14.90 -7.03
N THR A 58 -7.54 15.31 -7.90
CA THR A 58 -6.57 14.40 -8.54
C THR A 58 -5.70 13.71 -7.49
N ARG A 59 -5.27 14.45 -6.48
CA ARG A 59 -4.48 13.91 -5.36
C ARG A 59 -5.27 12.85 -4.60
N ALA A 60 -6.51 13.15 -4.21
CA ALA A 60 -7.35 12.21 -3.48
C ALA A 60 -7.58 10.91 -4.28
N GLU A 61 -7.86 11.02 -5.58
CA GLU A 61 -8.02 9.85 -6.45
C GLU A 61 -6.76 8.98 -6.53
N LEU A 62 -5.58 9.59 -6.61
CA LEU A 62 -4.31 8.85 -6.64
C LEU A 62 -4.03 8.16 -5.31
N GLU A 63 -4.29 8.84 -4.19
CA GLU A 63 -4.15 8.26 -2.85
C GLU A 63 -5.09 7.06 -2.66
N ASP A 64 -6.34 7.15 -3.12
CA ASP A 64 -7.31 6.06 -3.04
C ASP A 64 -6.95 4.88 -3.94
N LYS A 65 -6.53 5.14 -5.19
CA LYS A 65 -6.04 4.10 -6.10
C LYS A 65 -4.82 3.38 -5.53
N TYR A 66 -3.89 4.13 -4.93
CA TYR A 66 -2.71 3.57 -4.29
C TYR A 66 -3.09 2.71 -3.07
N ARG A 67 -4.01 3.19 -2.23
CA ARG A 67 -4.51 2.46 -1.06
C ARG A 67 -5.15 1.12 -1.46
N GLU A 68 -6.01 1.11 -2.49
CA GLU A 68 -6.67 -0.11 -2.93
C GLU A 68 -5.67 -1.08 -3.57
N SER A 69 -4.74 -0.59 -4.40
CA SER A 69 -3.66 -1.42 -4.96
C SER A 69 -2.82 -2.08 -3.86
N LEU A 70 -2.45 -1.34 -2.82
CA LEU A 70 -1.70 -1.87 -1.68
C LEU A 70 -2.50 -2.93 -0.92
N LYS A 71 -3.80 -2.68 -0.70
CA LYS A 71 -4.70 -3.64 -0.04
C LYS A 71 -4.81 -4.96 -0.82
N MET A 72 -4.94 -4.88 -2.15
CA MET A 72 -4.97 -6.06 -3.01
C MET A 72 -3.66 -6.85 -2.94
N GLU A 73 -2.51 -6.18 -2.97
CA GLU A 73 -1.21 -6.85 -2.90
C GLU A 73 -0.99 -7.50 -1.53
N ILE A 74 -1.37 -6.84 -0.43
CA ILE A 74 -1.33 -7.42 0.92
C ILE A 74 -2.20 -8.68 0.99
N ALA A 75 -3.43 -8.64 0.46
CA ALA A 75 -4.32 -9.79 0.47
C ALA A 75 -3.75 -10.97 -0.33
N LYS A 76 -3.17 -10.68 -1.50
CA LYS A 76 -2.51 -11.67 -2.36
C LYS A 76 -1.30 -12.31 -1.68
N LEU A 77 -0.42 -11.51 -1.07
CA LEU A 77 0.74 -12.00 -0.33
C LEU A 77 0.33 -12.85 0.88
N THR A 78 -0.71 -12.42 1.60
CA THR A 78 -1.25 -13.16 2.75
C THR A 78 -1.76 -14.53 2.34
N GLU A 79 -2.55 -14.61 1.25
CA GLU A 79 -3.07 -15.88 0.75
C GLU A 79 -1.96 -16.78 0.20
N LYS A 80 -0.97 -16.21 -0.52
CA LYS A 80 0.21 -16.94 -0.97
C LYS A 80 0.97 -17.55 0.21
N HIS A 81 1.25 -16.75 1.23
CA HIS A 81 1.97 -17.19 2.42
C HIS A 81 1.21 -18.29 3.17
N LYS A 82 -0.11 -18.17 3.29
CA LYS A 82 -0.97 -19.20 3.88
C LYS A 82 -0.87 -20.53 3.12
N ARG A 83 -0.88 -20.49 1.78
CA ARG A 83 -0.71 -21.69 0.93
C ARG A 83 0.66 -22.32 1.09
N GLU A 84 1.72 -21.51 1.10
CA GLU A 84 3.09 -21.97 1.31
C GLU A 84 3.25 -22.64 2.68
N LEU A 85 2.75 -22.02 3.76
CA LEU A 85 2.76 -22.63 5.09
C LEU A 85 2.01 -23.97 5.14
N ALA A 86 0.85 -24.05 4.48
CA ALA A 86 0.08 -25.30 4.42
C ALA A 86 0.81 -26.39 3.62
N ALA A 87 1.52 -26.03 2.55
CA ALA A 87 2.37 -26.96 1.80
C ALA A 87 3.58 -27.40 2.63
N THR A 88 4.22 -26.46 3.34
CA THR A 88 5.38 -26.74 4.19
C THR A 88 5.04 -27.76 5.28
N LYS A 89 3.90 -27.58 5.95
CA LYS A 89 3.43 -28.49 7.02
C LYS A 89 3.13 -29.93 6.56
N LYS A 90 3.00 -30.18 5.25
CA LYS A 90 2.73 -31.52 4.69
C LYS A 90 3.98 -32.32 4.36
N LYS A 91 5.17 -31.73 4.46
CA LYS A 91 6.45 -32.35 4.12
C LYS A 91 7.34 -32.55 5.34
N GLN A 92 8.38 -33.37 5.20
CA GLN A 92 9.45 -33.49 6.17
C GLN A 92 10.63 -32.60 5.74
N TRP A 93 11.31 -32.00 6.71
CA TRP A 93 12.34 -31.00 6.46
C TRP A 93 13.66 -31.42 7.10
N CYS A 94 14.74 -31.19 6.36
CA CYS A 94 16.09 -31.47 6.80
C CYS A 94 16.41 -30.57 7.99
N TRP A 95 16.80 -31.15 9.12
CA TRP A 95 17.15 -30.39 10.31
C TRP A 95 18.34 -29.45 10.06
N GLN A 96 19.26 -29.83 9.16
CA GLN A 96 20.51 -29.10 8.93
C GLN A 96 20.37 -27.93 7.95
N CYS A 97 19.57 -28.07 6.89
CA CYS A 97 19.55 -27.12 5.77
C CYS A 97 18.15 -26.75 5.28
N GLU A 98 17.09 -27.21 5.96
CA GLU A 98 15.69 -26.88 5.65
C GLU A 98 15.22 -27.27 4.23
N SER A 99 16.00 -28.08 3.50
CA SER A 99 15.57 -28.72 2.27
C SER A 99 14.63 -29.89 2.57
N GLU A 100 13.83 -30.31 1.59
CA GLU A 100 12.94 -31.47 1.75
C GLU A 100 13.74 -32.73 2.14
N ALA A 101 13.37 -33.34 3.26
CA ALA A 101 14.07 -34.50 3.78
C ALA A 101 13.62 -35.78 3.08
N ILE A 102 14.57 -36.64 2.74
CA ILE A 102 14.33 -37.96 2.13
C ILE A 102 14.70 -39.11 3.08
N TYR A 103 15.46 -38.84 4.14
CA TYR A 103 15.87 -39.83 5.14
C TYR A 103 15.34 -39.45 6.52
N HIS A 104 14.67 -40.40 7.18
CA HIS A 104 14.23 -40.26 8.57
C HIS A 104 15.25 -40.86 9.55
N CYS A 105 15.56 -40.13 10.62
CA CYS A 105 16.40 -40.66 11.71
C CYS A 105 15.56 -41.07 12.93
N CYS A 106 14.85 -40.13 13.55
CA CYS A 106 13.91 -40.37 14.64
C CYS A 106 12.89 -39.21 14.72
N TRP A 107 11.97 -39.25 15.71
CA TRP A 107 10.95 -38.21 15.91
C TRP A 107 11.54 -36.79 15.81
N ASN A 108 10.96 -35.98 14.91
CA ASN A 108 11.35 -34.61 14.65
C ASN A 108 12.82 -34.42 14.20
N THR A 109 13.45 -35.44 13.59
CA THR A 109 14.78 -35.32 12.99
C THR A 109 14.88 -36.13 11.70
N ALA A 110 14.95 -35.43 10.57
CA ALA A 110 15.10 -35.97 9.23
C ALA A 110 16.18 -35.19 8.46
N TYR A 111 16.70 -35.76 7.38
CA TYR A 111 17.78 -35.19 6.57
C TYR A 111 17.52 -35.37 5.07
N CYS A 112 18.02 -34.43 4.27
CA CYS A 112 18.02 -34.56 2.81
C CYS A 112 19.22 -35.38 2.28
N SER A 113 20.30 -35.50 3.07
CA SER A 113 21.52 -36.18 2.64
C SER A 113 22.33 -36.72 3.83
N VAL A 114 23.29 -37.60 3.55
CA VAL A 114 24.20 -38.16 4.56
C VAL A 114 25.14 -37.09 5.09
N GLU A 115 25.56 -36.14 4.26
CA GLU A 115 26.40 -35.00 4.64
C GLU A 115 25.68 -34.13 5.68
N CYS A 116 24.40 -33.84 5.46
CA CYS A 116 23.57 -33.11 6.43
C CYS A 116 23.43 -33.88 7.75
N GLN A 117 23.29 -35.20 7.69
CA GLN A 117 23.25 -36.03 8.89
C GLN A 117 24.57 -35.98 9.66
N GLN A 118 25.71 -36.13 8.98
CA GLN A 118 27.03 -36.09 9.61
C GLN A 118 27.32 -34.72 10.23
N GLY A 119 26.92 -33.63 9.57
CA GLY A 119 27.02 -32.27 10.10
C GLY A 119 26.27 -32.06 11.42
N HIS A 120 25.04 -32.59 11.52
CA HIS A 120 24.25 -32.52 12.76
C HIS A 120 24.65 -33.60 13.80
N TRP A 121 25.33 -34.68 13.39
CA TRP A 121 25.47 -35.90 14.20
C TRP A 121 26.12 -35.69 15.57
N ALA A 122 27.14 -34.82 15.64
CA ALA A 122 27.84 -34.53 16.89
C ALA A 122 26.89 -34.08 18.01
N THR A 123 25.86 -33.31 17.65
CA THR A 123 24.80 -32.82 18.54
C THR A 123 23.70 -33.86 18.68
N HIS A 124 23.20 -34.40 17.57
CA HIS A 124 22.08 -35.34 17.53
C HIS A 124 22.29 -36.63 18.34
N LYS A 125 23.49 -37.20 18.29
CA LYS A 125 23.79 -38.52 18.87
C LYS A 125 23.45 -38.66 20.35
N LYS A 126 23.49 -37.54 21.10
CA LYS A 126 23.22 -37.51 22.56
C LYS A 126 21.75 -37.78 22.89
N PHE A 127 20.82 -37.41 22.00
CA PHE A 127 19.37 -37.51 22.21
C PHE A 127 18.65 -38.33 21.15
N CYS A 128 19.39 -38.98 20.24
CA CYS A 128 18.82 -39.84 19.21
C CYS A 128 18.00 -40.98 19.83
N ARG A 129 16.71 -41.06 19.47
CA ARG A 129 15.78 -42.06 20.00
C ARG A 129 15.88 -43.42 19.31
N ARG A 130 16.54 -43.49 18.15
CA ARG A 130 16.69 -44.73 17.37
C ARG A 130 17.43 -45.82 18.15
N LYS A 131 18.39 -45.45 19.03
CA LYS A 131 19.15 -46.40 19.86
C LYS A 131 18.33 -47.05 20.98
N LYS A 132 17.24 -46.42 21.45
CA LYS A 132 16.41 -46.94 22.56
C LYS A 132 15.34 -47.95 22.12
N GLY A 133 14.95 -47.98 20.84
CA GLY A 133 13.87 -48.85 20.35
C GLY A 133 14.28 -50.30 20.05
N GLN A 134 15.57 -50.59 19.83
CA GLN A 134 16.03 -51.94 19.48
C GLN A 134 16.16 -52.89 20.68
N GLN A 135 16.23 -52.38 21.92
CA GLN A 135 16.36 -53.22 23.13
C GLN A 135 15.02 -53.67 23.72
N GLN A 136 13.88 -53.07 23.34
CA GLN A 136 12.55 -53.47 23.84
C GLN A 136 11.84 -54.51 22.96
N ALA A 137 12.34 -54.79 21.75
CA ALA A 137 11.74 -55.79 20.85
C ALA A 137 12.31 -57.22 21.03
N GLN A 138 13.40 -57.41 21.78
CA GLN A 138 14.04 -58.72 21.99
C GLN A 138 13.59 -59.45 23.26
N SER A 139 12.85 -58.82 24.16
CA SER A 139 12.38 -59.44 25.42
C SER A 139 11.04 -60.19 25.33
N SER A 140 10.37 -60.19 24.17
CA SER A 140 9.04 -60.81 24.00
C SER A 140 9.03 -62.12 23.20
N GLN A 141 10.19 -62.65 22.78
CA GLN A 141 10.26 -63.91 22.02
C GLN A 141 10.84 -65.11 22.80
N ASN A 142 11.25 -64.95 24.06
CA ASN A 142 11.88 -66.03 24.84
C ASN A 142 10.97 -66.74 25.87
N ASN A 143 9.65 -66.50 25.86
CA ASN A 143 8.75 -67.05 26.89
C ASN A 143 7.61 -67.95 26.36
N SER A 144 7.72 -68.46 25.12
CA SER A 144 6.68 -69.31 24.50
C SER A 144 7.12 -70.74 24.16
N GLN A 145 8.23 -71.23 24.72
CA GLN A 145 8.71 -72.62 24.52
C GLN A 145 8.90 -73.44 25.80
N GLN A 146 8.24 -73.10 26.92
CA GLN A 146 8.31 -73.92 28.15
C GLN A 146 6.96 -74.38 28.71
N ASN A 147 5.86 -74.37 27.95
CA ASN A 147 4.60 -74.90 28.47
C ASN A 147 3.76 -75.66 27.43
N THR A 148 4.25 -76.81 26.98
CA THR A 148 3.46 -77.82 26.24
C THR A 148 3.90 -79.26 26.56
N GLN A 149 4.36 -79.53 27.78
CA GLN A 149 4.57 -80.90 28.24
C GLN A 149 4.09 -81.10 29.67
N GLN A 150 2.77 -81.03 29.85
CA GLN A 150 2.04 -81.71 30.92
C GLN A 150 0.54 -81.64 30.63
N GLN A 151 0.10 -82.56 29.75
CA GLN A 151 -1.16 -83.28 29.86
C GLN A 151 -1.04 -84.57 29.05
#